data_AF-A0A562QT93-F1
#
_entry.id   AF-A0A562QT93-F1
#
_cell.length_a   1.000
_cell.length_b   1.000
_cell.length_c   1.000
_cell.angle_alpha   90.00
_cell.angle_beta   90.00
_cell.angle_gamma   90.00
#
_symmetry.space_group_name_H-M   'P 1'
#
loop_
_entity.id
_entity.type
_entity.pdbx_description
1 polymer ?
#
loop_
_entity_poly.entity_id
_entity_poly.type
_entity_poly.pdbx_seq_one_letter_code
_entity_poly.pdbx_strand_id
1 'polypeptide(L)' 'MKKGYAAQLFTIVKNSKRAVSYEQAAKTLKAANPNLEDTEKNTVGIKNILDRFVVNGKMKKTQTGNYKIAKISRVPVN' A
#
# COMPACT_ATOMS: atom_id res chain seq x y z
N MET A 1 -7.15 -17.96 -5.19
CA MET A 1 -6.66 -16.78 -5.95
C MET A 1 -5.37 -16.26 -5.31
N LYS A 2 -4.23 -16.35 -5.98
CA LYS A 2 -2.99 -15.68 -5.54
C LYS A 2 -3.26 -14.17 -5.56
N LYS A 3 -3.44 -13.55 -4.39
CA LYS A 3 -3.57 -12.08 -4.30
C LYS A 3 -2.23 -11.49 -4.73
N GLY A 4 -2.19 -10.83 -5.88
CA GLY A 4 -0.96 -10.20 -6.38
C GLY A 4 -0.41 -9.16 -5.40
N TYR A 5 0.88 -8.84 -5.51
CA TYR A 5 1.61 -7.93 -4.62
C TYR A 5 0.87 -6.59 -4.39
N ALA A 6 0.21 -6.05 -5.41
CA ALA A 6 -0.59 -4.83 -5.29
C ALA A 6 -1.79 -4.99 -4.34
N ALA A 7 -2.50 -6.12 -4.37
CA ALA A 7 -3.64 -6.37 -3.48
C ALA A 7 -3.20 -6.57 -2.03
N GLN A 8 -2.04 -7.21 -1.82
CA GLN A 8 -1.44 -7.33 -0.50
C GLN A 8 -0.99 -5.97 0.04
N LEU A 9 -0.31 -5.15 -0.78
CA LEU A 9 0.04 -3.76 -0.47
C LEU A 9 -1.19 -2.93 -0.07
N PHE A 10 -2.27 -3.04 -0.83
CA PHE A 10 -3.53 -2.37 -0.52
C PHE A 10 -4.06 -2.80 0.86
N THR A 11 -3.99 -4.09 1.17
CA THR A 11 -4.44 -4.64 2.45
C THR A 11 -3.57 -4.16 3.62
N ILE A 12 -2.25 -4.10 3.43
CA ILE A 12 -1.30 -3.58 4.44
C ILE A 12 -1.66 -2.13 4.81
N VAL A 13 -1.85 -1.26 3.81
CA VAL A 13 -2.22 0.14 4.05
C VAL A 13 -3.63 0.26 4.63
N LYS A 14 -4.58 -0.58 4.19
CA LYS A 14 -5.97 -0.59 4.68
C LYS A 14 -6.10 -0.96 6.15
N ASN A 15 -5.30 -1.93 6.60
CA ASN A 15 -5.36 -2.41 7.98
C ASN A 15 -4.54 -1.54 8.94
N SER A 16 -3.69 -0.65 8.41
CA SER A 16 -2.95 0.29 9.23
C SER A 16 -3.86 1.38 9.80
N LYS A 17 -3.77 1.61 11.11
CA LYS A 17 -4.46 2.72 11.80
C LYS A 17 -3.86 4.09 11.46
N ARG A 18 -2.63 4.13 10.94
CA ARG A 18 -1.87 5.35 10.61
C ARG A 18 -1.42 5.33 9.16
N ALA A 19 -1.02 6.50 8.64
CA ALA A 19 -0.37 6.55 7.35
C ALA A 19 0.95 5.77 7.38
N VAL A 20 1.22 4.99 6.33
CA VAL A 20 2.35 4.06 6.23
C VAL A 20 3.35 4.60 5.20
N SER A 21 4.64 4.58 5.51
CA SER A 21 5.66 4.92 4.50
C SER A 21 5.78 3.80 3.45
N TYR A 22 6.28 4.12 2.26
CA TYR A 22 6.49 3.08 1.24
C TYR A 22 7.52 2.04 1.70
N GLU A 23 8.52 2.44 2.49
CA GLU A 23 9.54 1.54 3.05
C GLU A 23 8.92 0.55 4.03
N GLN A 24 8.05 1.01 4.92
CA GLN A 24 7.37 0.14 5.88
C GLN A 24 6.40 -0.81 5.18
N ALA A 25 5.68 -0.33 4.17
CA ALA A 25 4.83 -1.16 3.33
C ALA A 25 5.64 -2.19 2.55
N ALA A 26 6.80 -1.81 2.01
CA ALA A 26 7.72 -2.69 1.30
C ALA A 26 8.31 -3.76 2.20
N LYS A 27 8.78 -3.40 3.40
CA LYS A 27 9.28 -4.34 4.40
C LYS A 27 8.22 -5.39 4.77
N THR A 28 6.98 -4.95 5.01
CA THR A 28 5.87 -5.84 5.34
C THR A 28 5.52 -6.76 4.17
N LEU A 29 5.54 -6.25 2.95
CA LEU A 29 5.27 -7.04 1.75
C LEU A 29 6.35 -8.09 1.49
N LYS A 30 7.64 -7.73 1.60
CA LYS A 30 8.77 -8.65 1.43
C LYS A 30 8.75 -9.73 2.52
N ALA A 31 8.49 -9.36 3.77
CA ALA A 31 8.33 -10.32 4.86
C ALA A 31 7.21 -11.35 4.61
N ALA A 32 6.11 -10.93 3.94
CA ALA A 32 5.01 -11.82 3.58
C ALA A 32 5.28 -12.62 2.29
N ASN A 33 6.32 -12.29 1.51
CA ASN A 33 6.62 -12.91 0.23
C ASN A 33 8.14 -13.14 0.11
N PRO A 34 8.66 -14.28 0.59
CA PRO A 34 10.10 -14.56 0.57
C PRO A 34 10.71 -14.62 -0.86
N ASN A 35 9.86 -14.82 -1.88
CA ASN A 35 10.27 -14.77 -3.29
C ASN A 35 10.48 -13.34 -3.83
N LEU A 36 10.10 -12.31 -3.07
CA LEU A 36 10.28 -10.92 -3.43
C LEU A 36 11.60 -10.43 -2.86
N GLU A 37 12.64 -10.39 -3.69
CA GLU A 37 13.98 -9.98 -3.28
C GLU A 37 14.00 -8.57 -2.66
N ASP A 38 14.84 -8.39 -1.65
CA ASP A 38 15.04 -7.11 -0.99
C ASP A 38 16.01 -6.23 -1.78
N THR A 39 15.56 -5.77 -2.95
CA THR A 39 16.32 -4.87 -3.80
C THR A 39 15.69 -3.47 -3.83
N GLU A 40 16.51 -2.46 -4.12
CA GLU A 40 16.04 -1.09 -4.32
C GLU A 40 15.02 -1.01 -5.47
N LYS A 41 15.24 -1.75 -6.56
CA LYS A 41 14.32 -1.86 -7.69
C LYS A 41 12.93 -2.30 -7.25
N ASN A 42 12.84 -3.31 -6.39
CA ASN A 42 11.56 -3.78 -5.85
C ASN A 42 10.93 -2.75 -4.90
N THR A 43 11.72 -2.06 -4.09
CA THR A 43 11.24 -0.95 -3.23
C THR A 43 10.64 0.19 -4.06
N VAL A 44 11.29 0.60 -5.14
CA VAL A 44 10.78 1.61 -6.08
C VAL A 44 9.52 1.12 -6.79
N GLY A 45 9.49 -0.15 -7.22
CA GLY A 45 8.29 -0.78 -7.78
C GLY A 45 7.10 -0.73 -6.82
N ILE A 46 7.32 -1.01 -5.54
CA ILE A 46 6.30 -0.94 -4.48
C ILE A 46 5.79 0.49 -4.30
N LYS A 47 6.69 1.48 -4.29
CA LYS A 47 6.32 2.91 -4.26
C LYS A 47 5.42 3.28 -5.45
N ASN A 48 5.78 2.85 -6.66
CA ASN A 48 4.99 3.12 -7.85
C ASN A 48 3.58 2.49 -7.79
N ILE A 49 3.44 1.30 -7.19
CA ILE A 49 2.13 0.68 -6.96
C ILE A 49 1.29 1.51 -5.99
N LEU A 50 1.89 1.99 -4.90
CA LEU A 50 1.21 2.87 -3.93
C LEU A 50 0.78 4.19 -4.57
N ASP A 51 1.65 4.81 -5.36
CA ASP A 51 1.33 6.04 -6.10
C ASP A 51 0.19 5.80 -7.12
N ARG A 52 0.14 4.66 -7.81
CA ARG A 52 -1.02 4.29 -8.66
C ARG A 52 -2.33 4.18 -7.87
N PHE A 53 -2.31 3.70 -6.62
CA PHE A 53 -3.51 3.72 -5.79
C PHE A 53 -3.94 5.13 -5.41
N VAL A 54 -3.00 6.06 -5.27
CA VAL A 54 -3.30 7.48 -5.04
C VAL A 54 -3.94 8.10 -6.28
N VAL A 55 -3.35 7.89 -7.46
CA VAL A 55 -3.90 8.36 -8.75
C VAL A 55 -5.31 7.81 -8.99
N ASN A 56 -5.53 6.53 -8.65
CA ASN A 56 -6.85 5.88 -8.79
C ASN A 56 -7.85 6.26 -7.67
N GLY A 57 -7.51 7.21 -6.80
CA GLY A 57 -8.39 7.67 -5.71
C GLY A 57 -8.63 6.66 -4.59
N LYS A 58 -7.94 5.50 -4.59
CA LYS A 58 -8.07 4.46 -3.56
C LYS A 58 -7.27 4.78 -2.30
N MET A 59 -6.22 5.58 -2.42
CA MET A 59 -5.37 6.04 -1.33
C MET A 59 -5.16 7.55 -1.38
N LYS A 60 -4.66 8.11 -0.29
CA LYS A 60 -4.16 9.48 -0.20
C LYS A 60 -2.72 9.44 0.27
N LYS A 61 -1.89 10.29 -0.36
CA LYS A 61 -0.53 10.58 0.08
C LYS A 61 -0.57 11.79 1.02
N THR A 62 0.05 11.69 2.18
CA THR A 62 0.18 12.80 3.13
C THR A 62 1.25 13.77 2.65
N GLN A 63 1.30 14.98 3.22
CA GLN A 63 2.38 15.94 2.94
C GLN A 63 3.77 15.37 3.23
N THR A 64 3.87 14.49 4.23
CA THR A 64 5.10 13.76 4.59
C THR A 64 5.40 12.56 3.69
N GLY A 65 4.63 12.33 2.61
CA GLY A 65 4.87 11.24 1.67
C GLY A 65 4.36 9.85 2.09
N ASN A 66 3.60 9.76 3.19
CA ASN A 66 3.04 8.50 3.68
C ASN A 66 1.66 8.21 3.06
N TYR A 67 1.27 6.93 3.01
CA TYR A 67 0.06 6.46 2.33
C TYR A 67 -1.00 6.05 3.34
N LYS A 68 -2.25 6.46 3.10
CA LYS A 68 -3.42 6.01 3.86
C LYS A 68 -4.58 5.74 2.91
N ILE A 69 -5.53 4.90 3.32
CA ILE A 69 -6.76 4.70 2.53
C ILE A 69 -7.50 6.03 2.38
N ALA A 70 -7.91 6.34 1.14
CA ALA A 70 -8.85 7.41 0.92
C ALA A 70 -10.14 7.02 1.65
N LYS A 71 -10.68 7.90 2.51
CA LYS A 71 -12.02 7.67 3.08
C LYS A 71 -13.01 7.57 1.92
N ILE A 72 -13.23 6.36 1.42
CA ILE A 72 -14.42 6.03 0.67
C ILE A 72 -15.49 6.11 1.76
N SER A 73 -16.37 7.09 1.66
CA SER A 73 -17.54 7.18 2.54
C SER A 73 -18.18 5.80 2.55
N ARG A 74 -18.02 5.06 3.65
CA ARG A 74 -18.91 3.94 3.91
C ARG A 74 -20.25 4.62 4.09
N VAL A 75 -21.09 4.60 3.07
CA VAL A 75 -22.52 4.79 3.29
C VAL A 75 -22.88 3.71 4.31
N PRO A 76 -23.33 4.07 5.53
CA PRO A 76 -23.86 3.08 6.43
C PRO A 76 -25.02 2.43 5.69
N VAL A 77 -24.93 1.11 5.47
CA VAL A 77 -26.09 0.34 5.03
C VAL A 77 -26.97 0.30 6.27
N ASN A 78 -28.02 1.12 6.27
CA ASN A 78 -29.09 1.09 7.26
C ASN A 78 -29.99 -0.11 6.99
#